data_AF-A0AA39CMX4-F1
#
_entry.id   AF-A0AA39CMX4-F1
#
_cell.length_a   1.000
_cell.length_b   1.000
_cell.length_c   1.000
_cell.angle_alpha   90.00
_cell.angle_beta   90.00
_cell.angle_gamma   90.00
#
_symmetry.space_group_name_H-M   'P 1'
#
loop_
_entity.id
_entity.type
_entity.pdbx_description
1 polymer ?
#
loop_
_entity_poly.entity_id
_entity_poly.type
_entity_poly.pdbx_seq_one_letter_code
_entity_poly.pdbx_strand_id
1 'polypeptide(L)'
;MSLTAAEPAPILMGEGHTSESTEIAIRVSVTRSINNVDTREFVMLLQRIGFRIVPGLRAKTFYSTQPFPKLPVQALLTVDGPHRLHDQILKLEQTSRPLTSWRFVETDADPLTGKCDIPGSTSEHKVHPMRECQSLLAEWQSEISFTIKVPNDVTPTFCSATASRQYSLIILLKATGVHVDDFVLEVPVQFVSAPIHSSLTDLSEPVDCFSEVSEENTRPLQCYQNMFEMVSENDNEPPPKYM
;
A
#
# COMPACT_ATOMS: atom_id res chain seq x y z
N MET A 1 -15.62 -7.45 -14.23
CA MET A 1 -14.60 -6.39 -14.11
C MET A 1 -13.75 -6.74 -12.90
N SER A 2 -12.44 -6.63 -13.01
CA SER A 2 -11.49 -6.82 -11.92
C SER A 2 -10.51 -5.65 -11.87
N LEU A 3 -10.04 -5.33 -10.66
CA LEU A 3 -9.08 -4.26 -10.44
C LEU A 3 -7.90 -4.81 -9.65
N THR A 4 -6.71 -4.37 -9.99
CA THR A 4 -5.46 -4.72 -9.29
C THR A 4 -4.60 -3.48 -9.15
N ALA A 5 -3.95 -3.31 -8.01
CA ALA A 5 -2.99 -2.23 -7.77
C ALA A 5 -1.63 -2.82 -7.39
N ALA A 6 -0.56 -2.14 -7.81
CA ALA A 6 0.81 -2.50 -7.41
C ALA A 6 1.21 -1.77 -6.13
N GLU A 7 2.13 -2.35 -5.37
CA GLU A 7 2.79 -1.65 -4.26
C GLU A 7 3.53 -0.42 -4.80
N PRO A 8 3.27 0.79 -4.27
CA PRO A 8 3.94 1.99 -4.72
C PRO A 8 5.36 2.08 -4.19
N ALA A 9 6.14 3.01 -4.75
CA ALA A 9 7.47 3.30 -4.24
C ALA A 9 7.41 3.78 -2.78
N PRO A 10 8.42 3.43 -1.95
CA PRO A 10 8.54 3.96 -0.59
C PRO A 10 8.53 5.49 -0.55
N ILE A 11 7.88 6.05 0.46
CA ILE A 11 7.79 7.48 0.70
C ILE A 11 8.94 7.89 1.61
N LEU A 12 9.78 8.82 1.14
CA LEU A 12 10.96 9.33 1.86
C LEU A 12 10.60 10.57 2.68
N MET A 13 10.56 10.42 3.99
CA MET A 13 10.21 11.49 4.93
C MET A 13 11.42 12.40 5.14
N GLY A 14 11.46 13.53 4.43
CA GLY A 14 12.52 14.53 4.52
C GLY A 14 12.18 15.71 5.45
N GLU A 15 13.22 16.33 6.01
CA GLU A 15 13.08 17.60 6.72
C GLU A 15 12.89 18.74 5.70
N GLY A 16 11.85 19.58 5.90
CA GLY A 16 11.63 20.80 5.12
C GLY A 16 10.42 20.82 4.19
N HIS A 17 9.76 19.67 3.97
CA HIS A 17 8.47 19.61 3.27
C HIS A 17 7.31 19.38 4.25
N THR A 18 6.14 19.92 3.94
CA THR A 18 4.91 19.71 4.75
C THR A 18 4.20 18.40 4.38
N SER A 19 4.47 17.87 3.19
CA SER A 19 3.90 16.63 2.67
C SER A 19 4.79 16.00 1.61
N GLU A 20 4.84 14.68 1.57
CA GLU A 20 5.42 13.89 0.51
C GLU A 20 4.36 13.33 -0.44
N SER A 21 4.78 12.84 -1.60
CA SER A 21 3.87 12.24 -2.57
C SER A 21 4.40 10.94 -3.18
N THR A 22 3.48 10.06 -3.56
CA THR A 22 3.80 8.84 -4.30
C THR A 22 2.71 8.57 -5.35
N GLU A 23 3.10 7.91 -6.44
CA GLU A 23 2.20 7.55 -7.53
C GLU A 23 1.65 6.14 -7.32
N ILE A 24 0.33 6.00 -7.52
CA ILE A 24 -0.38 4.73 -7.47
C ILE A 24 -0.90 4.41 -8.87
N ALA A 25 -0.62 3.19 -9.34
CA ALA A 25 -1.16 2.65 -10.58
C ALA A 25 -2.19 1.54 -10.29
N ILE A 26 -3.37 1.66 -10.89
CA ILE A 26 -4.46 0.69 -10.80
C ILE A 26 -4.76 0.19 -12.20
N ARG A 27 -4.60 -1.12 -12.40
CA ARG A 27 -5.02 -1.80 -13.62
C ARG A 27 -6.47 -2.24 -13.48
N VAL A 28 -7.24 -1.96 -14.52
CA VAL A 28 -8.65 -2.34 -14.65
C VAL A 28 -8.79 -3.31 -15.81
N SER A 29 -9.36 -4.47 -15.54
CA SER A 29 -9.60 -5.53 -16.52
C SER A 29 -11.09 -5.79 -16.66
N VAL A 30 -11.58 -5.88 -17.89
CA VAL A 30 -12.95 -6.28 -18.22
C VAL A 30 -12.89 -7.47 -19.14
N THR A 31 -13.47 -8.58 -18.72
CA THR A 31 -13.57 -9.80 -19.51
C THR A 31 -14.97 -9.97 -20.07
N ARG A 32 -15.08 -10.44 -21.32
CA ARG A 32 -16.36 -10.73 -21.98
C ARG A 32 -16.21 -11.86 -22.99
N SER A 33 -17.24 -12.71 -23.07
CA SER A 33 -17.38 -13.70 -24.15
C SER A 33 -17.61 -13.00 -25.50
N ILE A 34 -16.82 -13.37 -26.52
CA ILE A 34 -16.79 -12.65 -27.81
C ILE A 34 -17.92 -13.10 -28.75
N ASN A 35 -18.66 -14.17 -28.43
CA ASN A 35 -19.67 -14.73 -29.32
C ASN A 35 -20.68 -13.65 -29.78
N ASN A 36 -20.56 -13.21 -31.04
CA ASN A 36 -21.38 -12.18 -31.70
C ASN A 36 -21.36 -10.76 -31.08
N VAL A 37 -20.25 -10.31 -30.47
CA VAL A 37 -20.15 -8.93 -29.96
C VAL A 37 -19.53 -8.00 -31.01
N ASP A 38 -20.20 -6.88 -31.29
CA ASP A 38 -19.55 -5.75 -31.98
C ASP A 38 -18.50 -5.13 -31.03
N THR A 39 -17.23 -5.44 -31.32
CA THR A 39 -16.09 -4.96 -30.54
C THR A 39 -16.01 -3.44 -30.50
N ARG A 40 -16.46 -2.74 -31.54
CA ARG A 40 -16.45 -1.28 -31.61
C ARG A 40 -17.45 -0.68 -30.64
N GLU A 41 -18.69 -1.16 -30.65
CA GLU A 41 -19.71 -0.70 -29.70
C GLU A 41 -19.29 -0.99 -28.25
N PHE A 42 -18.67 -2.14 -28.02
CA PHE A 42 -18.18 -2.50 -26.70
C PHE A 42 -17.06 -1.57 -26.23
N VAL A 43 -16.08 -1.25 -27.09
CA VAL A 43 -15.03 -0.28 -26.75
C VAL A 43 -15.61 1.11 -26.47
N MET A 44 -16.63 1.55 -27.21
CA MET A 44 -17.33 2.82 -26.91
C MET A 44 -18.03 2.79 -25.54
N LEU A 45 -18.56 1.65 -25.12
CA LEU A 45 -19.11 1.47 -23.77
C LEU A 45 -18.01 1.53 -22.70
N LEU A 46 -16.88 0.87 -22.95
CA LEU A 46 -15.72 0.86 -22.04
C LEU A 46 -15.19 2.28 -21.78
N GLN A 47 -15.17 3.14 -22.80
CA GLN A 47 -14.75 4.54 -22.68
C GLN A 47 -15.65 5.40 -21.78
N ARG A 48 -16.87 4.93 -21.46
CA ARG A 48 -17.77 5.62 -20.51
C ARG A 48 -17.41 5.34 -19.06
N ILE A 49 -16.59 4.32 -18.81
CA ILE A 49 -16.19 3.93 -17.47
C ILE A 49 -15.21 4.98 -16.93
N GLY A 50 -15.47 5.44 -15.71
CA GLY A 50 -14.53 6.21 -14.92
C GLY A 50 -14.60 5.79 -13.46
N PHE A 51 -13.73 6.37 -12.64
CA PHE A 51 -13.72 6.12 -11.22
C PHE A 51 -13.60 7.41 -10.42
N ARG A 52 -14.42 7.52 -9.38
CA ARG A 52 -14.16 8.40 -8.25
C ARG A 52 -13.31 7.61 -7.26
N ILE A 53 -12.12 8.11 -6.97
CA ILE A 53 -11.08 7.45 -6.17
C ILE A 53 -11.00 8.14 -4.82
N VAL A 54 -11.29 7.39 -3.76
CA VAL A 54 -11.26 7.87 -2.36
C VAL A 54 -10.15 7.13 -1.62
N PRO A 55 -8.92 7.68 -1.58
CA PRO A 55 -7.80 7.08 -0.86
C PRO A 55 -7.84 7.41 0.64
N GLY A 56 -7.40 6.46 1.45
CA GLY A 56 -7.15 6.63 2.88
C GLY A 56 -5.90 5.87 3.31
N LEU A 57 -5.02 6.52 4.07
CA LEU A 57 -3.84 5.92 4.64
C LEU A 57 -4.19 5.28 5.99
N ARG A 58 -4.07 3.95 6.08
CA ARG A 58 -4.27 3.20 7.32
C ARG A 58 -2.94 2.93 7.99
N ALA A 59 -2.82 3.27 9.26
CA ALA A 59 -1.66 3.00 10.10
C ALA A 59 -2.03 1.98 11.17
N LYS A 60 -1.40 0.80 11.12
CA LYS A 60 -1.52 -0.23 12.15
C LYS A 60 -0.27 -0.21 13.00
N THR A 61 -0.43 0.13 14.28
CA THR A 61 0.65 0.07 15.26
C THR A 61 0.40 -1.02 16.27
N PHE A 62 1.24 -2.04 16.24
CA PHE A 62 1.24 -3.13 17.19
C PHE A 62 2.18 -2.78 18.35
N TYR A 63 1.71 -3.00 19.57
CA TYR A 63 2.49 -2.86 20.80
C TYR A 63 2.44 -4.16 21.59
N SER A 64 3.49 -4.43 22.36
CA SER A 64 3.58 -5.63 23.18
C SER A 64 4.44 -5.41 24.42
N THR A 65 4.04 -6.01 25.54
CA THR A 65 4.87 -6.08 26.75
C THR A 65 5.92 -7.19 26.69
N GLN A 66 5.88 -8.03 25.66
CA GLN A 66 6.82 -9.12 25.41
C GLN A 66 7.31 -9.09 23.96
N PRO A 67 8.48 -9.67 23.64
CA PRO A 67 8.94 -9.79 22.27
C PRO A 67 7.90 -10.50 21.38
N PHE A 68 7.66 -9.98 20.17
CA PHE A 68 6.82 -10.66 19.20
C PHE A 68 7.47 -11.96 18.76
N PRO A 69 6.75 -13.10 18.78
CA PRO A 69 7.30 -14.37 18.35
C PRO A 69 7.49 -14.46 16.82
N LYS A 70 6.82 -13.58 16.07
CA LYS A 70 6.85 -13.47 14.60
C LYS A 70 6.38 -12.06 14.19
N LEU A 71 6.39 -11.78 12.89
CA LEU A 71 5.90 -10.50 12.37
C LEU A 71 4.50 -10.18 12.93
N PRO A 72 4.28 -8.97 13.50
CA PRO A 72 3.00 -8.60 14.05
C PRO A 72 1.88 -8.64 13.02
N VAL A 73 0.83 -9.39 13.34
CA VAL A 73 -0.39 -9.53 12.55
C VAL A 73 -1.59 -9.54 13.48
N GLN A 74 -2.78 -9.25 12.96
CA GLN A 74 -4.01 -9.18 13.75
C GLN A 74 -4.34 -10.49 14.49
N ALA A 75 -3.91 -11.64 13.95
CA ALA A 75 -4.09 -12.95 14.59
C ALA A 75 -3.31 -13.12 15.92
N LEU A 76 -2.36 -12.23 16.24
CA LEU A 76 -1.68 -12.22 17.54
C LEU A 76 -2.49 -11.51 18.63
N LEU A 77 -3.54 -10.78 18.28
CA LEU A 77 -4.35 -10.06 19.25
C LEU A 77 -5.26 -11.05 20.00
N THR A 78 -5.16 -11.05 21.31
CA THR A 78 -6.06 -11.78 22.22
C THR A 78 -6.56 -10.81 23.28
N VAL A 79 -7.75 -11.06 23.83
CA VAL A 79 -8.44 -10.15 24.77
C VAL A 79 -7.51 -9.79 25.94
N ASP A 80 -6.88 -10.81 26.54
CA ASP A 80 -6.02 -10.64 27.71
C ASP A 80 -4.52 -10.83 27.42
N GLY A 81 -4.13 -10.95 26.15
CA GLY A 81 -2.73 -11.17 25.79
C GLY A 81 -1.85 -9.92 25.93
N PRO A 82 -0.54 -10.09 25.78
CA PRO A 82 0.42 -8.99 25.88
C PRO A 82 0.37 -8.03 24.68
N HIS A 83 -0.30 -8.41 23.58
CA HIS A 83 -0.30 -7.68 22.31
C HIS A 83 -1.51 -6.74 22.19
N ARG A 84 -1.28 -5.53 21.68
CA ARG A 84 -2.30 -4.50 21.43
C ARG A 84 -2.14 -3.95 20.01
N LEU A 85 -3.25 -3.58 19.38
CA LEU A 85 -3.27 -2.92 18.07
C LEU A 85 -3.93 -1.56 18.22
N HIS A 86 -3.24 -0.55 17.70
CA HIS A 86 -3.77 0.76 17.45
C HIS A 86 -3.93 0.96 15.93
N ASP A 87 -5.16 1.14 15.48
CA ASP A 87 -5.52 1.23 14.06
C ASP A 87 -6.10 2.62 13.76
N GLN A 88 -5.41 3.38 12.93
CA GLN A 88 -5.77 4.75 12.55
C GLN A 88 -5.99 4.82 11.04
N ILE A 89 -6.94 5.65 10.60
CA ILE A 89 -7.14 5.94 9.17
C ILE A 89 -7.10 7.46 8.97
N LEU A 90 -6.14 7.91 8.16
CA LEU A 90 -6.02 9.27 7.67
C LEU A 90 -6.67 9.35 6.28
N LYS A 91 -7.70 10.19 6.14
CA LYS A 91 -8.33 10.43 4.84
C LYS A 91 -7.40 11.28 3.97
N LEU A 92 -7.23 10.89 2.71
CA LEU A 92 -6.39 11.61 1.75
C LEU A 92 -7.27 12.33 0.71
N GLU A 93 -6.64 13.15 -0.13
CA GLU A 93 -7.33 13.90 -1.18
C GLU A 93 -8.01 12.96 -2.18
N GLN A 94 -9.28 13.24 -2.45
CA GLN A 94 -10.08 12.47 -3.39
C GLN A 94 -9.87 12.97 -4.83
N THR A 95 -9.78 12.06 -5.79
CA THR A 95 -9.69 12.41 -7.21
C THR A 95 -10.71 11.66 -8.07
N SER A 96 -10.90 12.07 -9.31
CA SER A 96 -11.73 11.37 -10.29
C SER A 96 -10.98 11.20 -11.59
N ARG A 97 -11.03 10.00 -12.16
CA ARG A 97 -10.27 9.63 -13.37
C ARG A 97 -11.15 8.88 -14.36
N PRO A 98 -11.32 9.39 -15.61
CA PRO A 98 -11.95 8.62 -16.67
C PRO A 98 -10.99 7.55 -17.23
N LEU A 99 -11.53 6.45 -17.76
CA LEU A 99 -10.76 5.43 -18.50
C LEU A 99 -10.82 5.72 -20.00
N THR A 100 -9.87 6.49 -20.49
CA THR A 100 -9.85 6.95 -21.89
C THR A 100 -9.15 5.99 -22.84
N SER A 101 -8.27 5.11 -22.33
CA SER A 101 -7.47 4.19 -23.14
C SER A 101 -7.75 2.75 -22.75
N TRP A 102 -8.14 1.92 -23.72
CA TRP A 102 -8.38 0.50 -23.54
C TRP A 102 -7.55 -0.29 -24.54
N ARG A 103 -6.85 -1.30 -24.05
CA ARG A 103 -6.11 -2.24 -24.90
C ARG A 103 -6.79 -3.61 -24.86
N PHE A 104 -6.91 -4.24 -26.01
CA PHE A 104 -7.31 -5.63 -26.10
C PHE A 104 -6.13 -6.52 -25.70
N VAL A 105 -6.37 -7.50 -24.84
CA VAL A 105 -5.41 -8.52 -24.45
C VAL A 105 -6.02 -9.86 -24.86
N GLU A 106 -5.39 -10.50 -25.83
CA GLU A 106 -5.76 -11.84 -26.25
C GLU A 106 -5.41 -12.79 -25.10
N THR A 107 -6.43 -13.39 -24.49
CA THR A 107 -6.20 -14.43 -23.49
C THR A 107 -5.85 -15.68 -24.28
N ASP A 108 -4.57 -16.08 -24.26
CA ASP A 108 -4.13 -17.39 -24.74
C ASP A 108 -4.87 -18.47 -23.94
N ALA A 109 -6.05 -18.86 -24.44
CA ALA A 109 -6.64 -20.12 -24.06
C ALA A 109 -5.70 -21.18 -24.61
N ASP A 110 -4.87 -21.74 -23.73
CA ASP A 110 -4.00 -22.89 -24.02
C ASP A 110 -4.84 -23.86 -24.86
N PRO A 111 -4.52 -24.06 -26.15
CA PRO A 111 -5.28 -24.98 -26.96
C PRO A 111 -5.03 -26.33 -26.34
N LEU A 112 -6.00 -26.83 -25.57
CA LEU A 112 -5.98 -28.18 -25.00
C LEU A 112 -5.49 -29.10 -26.11
N THR A 113 -4.23 -29.51 -25.98
CA THR A 113 -3.54 -30.34 -26.95
C THR A 113 -4.35 -31.62 -27.02
N GLY A 114 -5.20 -31.69 -28.04
CA GLY A 114 -5.95 -32.88 -28.39
C GLY A 114 -4.94 -33.92 -28.79
N LYS A 115 -4.44 -34.66 -27.79
CA LYS A 115 -3.64 -35.86 -28.00
C LYS A 115 -4.59 -36.95 -28.49
N CYS A 116 -4.96 -36.84 -29.75
CA CYS A 116 -5.69 -37.86 -30.48
C CYS A 116 -4.66 -38.81 -31.11
N ASP A 117 -4.00 -39.59 -30.26
CA ASP A 117 -3.23 -40.75 -30.72
C ASP A 117 -4.09 -42.00 -30.52
N ILE A 118 -4.90 -42.39 -31.52
CA ILE A 118 -5.23 -43.81 -31.71
C ILE A 118 -5.31 -44.11 -33.21
N PRO A 119 -4.40 -44.92 -33.76
CA PRO A 119 -4.70 -45.73 -34.94
C PRO A 119 -5.24 -47.09 -34.48
N GLY A 120 -6.54 -47.28 -34.67
CA GLY A 120 -7.17 -48.60 -34.69
C GLY A 120 -8.25 -48.84 -33.63
N SER A 121 -9.52 -48.68 -34.00
CA SER A 121 -10.58 -49.62 -33.60
C SER A 121 -11.86 -49.35 -34.38
N THR A 122 -12.26 -50.31 -35.20
CA THR A 122 -13.58 -50.42 -35.82
C THR A 122 -14.56 -51.01 -34.80
N SER A 123 -15.49 -50.22 -34.25
CA SER A 123 -16.81 -50.71 -33.84
C SER A 123 -17.71 -49.57 -33.35
N GLU A 124 -18.82 -49.40 -34.07
CA GLU A 124 -20.18 -49.13 -33.60
C GLU A 124 -20.49 -47.97 -32.62
N HIS A 125 -21.41 -47.11 -33.08
CA HIS A 125 -22.38 -46.32 -32.30
C HIS A 125 -21.84 -45.55 -31.09
N LYS A 126 -21.28 -44.36 -31.36
CA LYS A 126 -21.14 -43.32 -30.32
C LYS A 126 -21.61 -41.98 -30.86
N VAL A 127 -22.69 -41.51 -30.24
CA VAL A 127 -23.19 -40.14 -30.27
C VAL A 127 -22.01 -39.19 -30.21
N HIS A 128 -21.84 -38.36 -31.25
CA HIS A 128 -20.84 -37.30 -31.24
C HIS A 128 -21.09 -36.41 -30.01
N PRO A 129 -20.13 -36.25 -29.09
CA PRO A 129 -20.22 -35.17 -28.13
C PRO A 129 -20.17 -33.89 -28.95
N MET A 130 -21.28 -33.17 -28.96
CA MET A 130 -21.40 -31.83 -29.51
C MET A 130 -20.23 -31.03 -28.92
N ARG A 131 -19.27 -30.68 -29.77
CA ARG A 131 -18.09 -29.91 -29.42
C ARG A 131 -18.61 -28.59 -28.88
N GLU A 132 -18.74 -28.47 -27.57
CA GLU A 132 -19.05 -27.21 -26.91
C GLU A 132 -17.98 -26.23 -27.39
N CYS A 133 -18.42 -25.30 -28.23
CA CYS A 133 -17.58 -24.24 -28.72
C CYS A 133 -17.21 -23.41 -27.49
N GLN A 134 -16.05 -23.71 -26.89
CA GLN A 134 -15.53 -22.98 -25.75
C GLN A 134 -15.50 -21.52 -26.17
N SER A 135 -16.34 -20.71 -25.53
CA SER A 135 -16.45 -19.31 -25.89
C SER A 135 -15.12 -18.63 -25.56
N LEU A 136 -14.44 -18.11 -26.57
CA LEU A 136 -13.22 -17.34 -26.36
C LEU A 136 -13.55 -16.14 -25.49
N LEU A 137 -12.87 -16.06 -24.34
CA LEU A 137 -12.97 -14.95 -23.41
C LEU A 137 -11.99 -13.87 -23.90
N ALA A 138 -12.50 -12.70 -24.26
CA ALA A 138 -11.67 -11.54 -24.49
C ALA A 138 -11.46 -10.77 -23.20
N GLU A 139 -10.27 -10.18 -23.07
CA GLU A 139 -9.94 -9.24 -22.00
C GLU A 139 -9.61 -7.86 -22.58
N TRP A 140 -10.15 -6.82 -21.98
CA TRP A 140 -9.76 -5.44 -22.23
C TRP A 140 -9.17 -4.86 -20.95
N GLN A 141 -8.04 -4.19 -21.09
CA GLN A 141 -7.32 -3.59 -19.98
C GLN A 141 -7.22 -2.08 -20.13
N SER A 142 -7.29 -1.38 -19.01
CA SER A 142 -6.99 0.04 -18.86
C SER A 142 -6.16 0.27 -17.60
N GLU A 143 -5.54 1.43 -17.49
CA GLU A 143 -4.72 1.81 -16.34
C GLU A 143 -5.10 3.21 -15.87
N ILE A 144 -5.17 3.38 -14.55
CA ILE A 144 -5.37 4.66 -13.88
C ILE A 144 -4.15 4.93 -13.01
N SER A 145 -3.55 6.09 -13.21
CA SER A 145 -2.54 6.60 -12.28
C SER A 145 -3.04 7.84 -11.56
N PHE A 146 -2.71 7.93 -10.27
CA PHE A 146 -2.95 9.12 -9.47
C PHE A 146 -1.89 9.25 -8.38
N THR A 147 -1.65 10.50 -7.98
CA THR A 147 -0.70 10.82 -6.93
C THR A 147 -1.47 11.00 -5.62
N ILE A 148 -0.96 10.39 -4.55
CA ILE A 148 -1.38 10.72 -3.19
C ILE A 148 -0.38 11.67 -2.56
N LYS A 149 -0.87 12.58 -1.71
CA LYS A 149 -0.04 13.42 -0.84
C LYS A 149 -0.25 12.98 0.59
N VAL A 150 0.83 12.73 1.31
CA VAL A 150 0.82 12.29 2.71
C VAL A 150 1.50 13.35 3.57
N PRO A 151 0.90 13.75 4.70
CA PRO A 151 1.54 14.66 5.66
C PRO A 151 2.90 14.15 6.16
N ASN A 152 3.82 15.07 6.41
CA ASN A 152 5.18 14.72 6.87
C ASN A 152 5.30 14.41 8.37
N ASP A 153 4.22 14.56 9.14
CA ASP A 153 4.15 14.23 10.57
C ASP A 153 3.87 12.73 10.83
N VAL A 154 3.75 11.93 9.77
CA VAL A 154 3.52 10.49 9.84
C VAL A 154 4.79 9.77 10.29
N THR A 155 4.70 8.92 11.31
CA THR A 155 5.83 8.12 11.81
C THR A 155 6.31 7.13 10.74
N PRO A 156 7.62 6.92 10.54
CA PRO A 156 8.14 5.90 9.63
C PRO A 156 7.62 4.48 9.90
N THR A 157 7.69 3.62 8.88
CA THR A 157 7.46 2.18 9.02
C THR A 157 8.59 1.58 9.85
N PHE A 158 8.26 0.76 10.86
CA PHE A 158 9.27 0.07 11.66
C PHE A 158 8.77 -1.25 12.24
N CYS A 159 9.70 -2.11 12.63
CA CYS A 159 9.44 -3.32 13.38
C CYS A 159 10.56 -3.57 14.38
N SER A 160 10.23 -3.56 15.67
CA SER A 160 11.11 -3.91 16.78
C SER A 160 10.58 -5.16 17.50
N ALA A 161 11.27 -5.59 18.56
CA ALA A 161 10.83 -6.71 19.36
C ALA A 161 9.45 -6.46 20.01
N THR A 162 9.13 -5.23 20.40
CA THR A 162 7.94 -4.93 21.21
C THR A 162 6.97 -3.96 20.55
N ALA A 163 7.35 -3.32 19.43
CA ALA A 163 6.46 -2.46 18.69
C ALA A 163 6.68 -2.59 17.17
N SER A 164 5.62 -2.48 16.38
CA SER A 164 5.71 -2.41 14.93
C SER A 164 4.66 -1.48 14.37
N ARG A 165 5.04 -0.67 13.39
CA ARG A 165 4.13 0.19 12.65
C ARG A 165 4.17 -0.13 11.18
N GLN A 166 3.00 -0.45 10.64
CA GLN A 166 2.77 -0.86 9.26
C GLN A 166 1.73 0.06 8.64
N TYR A 167 1.88 0.36 7.35
CA TYR A 167 0.95 1.19 6.60
C TYR A 167 0.35 0.45 5.42
N SER A 168 -0.90 0.76 5.15
CA SER A 168 -1.57 0.38 3.91
C SER A 168 -2.40 1.52 3.37
N LEU A 169 -2.47 1.63 2.05
CA LEU A 169 -3.39 2.51 1.35
C LEU A 169 -4.68 1.75 1.09
N ILE A 170 -5.77 2.22 1.69
CA ILE A 170 -7.13 1.77 1.41
C ILE A 170 -7.69 2.66 0.30
N ILE A 171 -7.99 2.09 -0.85
CA ILE A 171 -8.48 2.80 -2.03
C ILE A 171 -9.91 2.33 -2.30
N LEU A 172 -10.88 3.19 -2.04
CA LEU A 172 -12.26 2.96 -2.44
C LEU A 172 -12.47 3.55 -3.84
N LEU A 173 -12.79 2.69 -4.80
CA LEU A 173 -13.08 3.04 -6.19
C LEU A 173 -14.58 2.91 -6.45
N LYS A 174 -15.22 4.05 -6.76
CA LYS A 174 -16.62 4.10 -7.15
C LYS A 174 -16.72 4.26 -8.65
N ALA A 175 -17.23 3.25 -9.33
CA ALA A 175 -17.37 3.29 -10.77
C ALA A 175 -18.39 4.36 -11.20
N THR A 176 -18.10 5.06 -12.27
CA THR A 176 -18.98 6.05 -12.90
C THR A 176 -19.23 5.66 -14.35
N GLY A 177 -20.43 5.95 -14.86
CA GLY A 177 -20.82 5.63 -16.24
C GLY A 177 -21.25 4.18 -16.49
N VAL A 178 -21.06 3.30 -15.50
CA VAL A 178 -21.56 1.92 -15.47
C VAL A 178 -22.09 1.58 -14.07
N HIS A 179 -22.98 0.59 -14.00
CA HIS A 179 -23.52 0.10 -12.74
C HIS A 179 -22.78 -1.16 -12.31
N VAL A 180 -21.82 -1.00 -11.39
CA VAL A 180 -21.09 -2.08 -10.72
C VAL A 180 -20.90 -1.69 -9.26
N ASP A 181 -20.67 -2.69 -8.40
CA ASP A 181 -20.41 -2.44 -6.98
C ASP A 181 -19.10 -1.64 -6.78
N ASP A 182 -19.00 -0.97 -5.64
CA ASP A 182 -17.78 -0.28 -5.22
C ASP A 182 -16.65 -1.30 -5.02
N PHE A 183 -15.43 -0.95 -5.44
CA PHE A 183 -14.24 -1.76 -5.21
C PHE A 183 -13.41 -1.18 -4.07
N VAL A 184 -12.86 -2.04 -3.23
CA VAL A 184 -11.91 -1.66 -2.18
C VAL A 184 -10.61 -2.41 -2.41
N LEU A 185 -9.53 -1.66 -2.58
CA LEU A 185 -8.16 -2.19 -2.66
C LEU A 185 -7.40 -1.80 -1.40
N GLU A 186 -6.62 -2.73 -0.84
CA GLU A 186 -5.66 -2.46 0.23
C GLU A 186 -4.27 -2.79 -0.31
N VAL A 187 -3.38 -1.81 -0.33
CA VAL A 187 -2.01 -1.94 -0.86
C VAL A 187 -1.02 -1.56 0.24
N PRO A 188 0.03 -2.36 0.51
CA PRO A 188 1.06 -1.96 1.48
C PRO A 188 1.78 -0.68 1.02
N VAL A 189 2.19 0.15 1.97
CA VAL A 189 3.02 1.35 1.71
C VAL A 189 4.12 1.44 2.76
N GLN A 190 5.30 1.87 2.35
CA GLN A 190 6.45 2.03 3.24
C GLN A 190 6.82 3.50 3.41
N PHE A 191 7.01 3.91 4.65
CA PHE A 191 7.52 5.23 5.02
C PHE A 191 8.92 5.07 5.57
N VAL A 192 9.88 5.79 5.01
CA VAL A 192 11.29 5.68 5.35
C VAL A 192 11.82 7.06 5.74
N SER A 193 12.54 7.16 6.84
CA SER A 193 13.24 8.40 7.20
C SER A 193 14.32 8.72 6.18
N ALA A 194 14.33 9.94 5.65
CA ALA A 194 15.46 10.39 4.86
C ALA A 194 16.72 10.49 5.75
N PRO A 195 17.91 10.17 5.23
CA PRO A 195 19.16 10.44 5.94
C PRO A 195 19.23 11.94 6.25
N ILE A 196 19.46 12.29 7.51
CA ILE A 196 19.78 13.67 7.87
C ILE A 196 21.16 13.94 7.25
N HIS A 197 21.20 14.70 6.16
CA HIS A 197 22.44 15.32 5.75
C HIS A 197 22.78 16.32 6.84
N SER A 198 23.62 15.90 7.80
CA SER A 198 24.27 16.83 8.69
C SER A 198 25.04 17.79 7.79
N SER A 199 24.49 18.96 7.53
CA SER A 199 25.27 20.09 7.07
C SER A 199 26.25 20.35 8.21
N LEU A 200 27.42 19.75 8.09
CA LEU A 200 28.59 20.08 8.89
C LEU A 200 28.95 21.49 8.42
N THR A 201 28.28 22.47 9.03
CA THR A 201 28.53 23.87 8.79
C THR A 201 29.99 24.12 9.14
N ASP A 202 30.75 24.46 8.10
CA ASP A 202 32.01 25.19 8.18
C ASP A 202 31.99 26.17 9.36
N LEU A 203 32.62 25.77 10.47
CA LEU A 203 33.15 26.73 11.41
C LEU A 203 34.50 27.16 10.84
N SER A 204 34.44 28.21 10.03
CA SER A 204 35.59 29.06 9.75
C SER A 204 36.26 29.43 11.07
N GLU A 205 37.45 28.87 11.31
CA GLU A 205 38.37 29.31 12.35
C GLU A 205 38.66 30.80 12.19
N PRO A 206 38.70 31.57 13.29
CA PRO A 206 39.58 32.71 13.38
C PRO A 206 40.73 32.37 14.34
N VAL A 207 41.91 32.20 13.74
CA VAL A 207 43.23 32.74 14.14
C VAL A 207 43.48 32.92 15.64
N ASP A 208 44.42 32.09 16.14
CA ASP A 208 45.45 32.33 17.16
C ASP A 208 45.12 33.17 18.41
N CYS A 209 45.04 32.48 19.55
CA CYS A 209 45.75 32.91 20.75
C CYS A 209 46.19 31.72 21.62
N PHE A 210 47.47 31.72 21.95
CA PHE A 210 48.27 30.76 22.71
C PHE A 210 47.65 30.32 24.05
N SER A 211 47.85 29.05 24.41
CA SER A 211 48.69 28.65 25.57
C SER A 211 48.76 27.13 25.73
N GLU A 212 49.98 26.61 25.76
CA GLU A 212 50.35 25.24 26.13
C GLU A 212 50.09 24.97 27.63
N VAL A 213 49.63 23.75 27.99
CA VAL A 213 50.31 22.79 28.89
C VAL A 213 49.34 21.74 29.51
N SER A 214 49.79 20.48 29.36
CA SER A 214 49.62 19.23 30.13
C SER A 214 48.30 18.43 30.21
N GLU A 215 48.39 17.25 29.58
CA GLU A 215 48.26 15.87 30.13
C GLU A 215 46.95 15.36 30.76
N GLU A 216 46.41 14.35 30.07
CA GLU A 216 46.00 13.02 30.55
C GLU A 216 44.94 12.92 31.67
N ASN A 217 43.69 12.60 31.30
CA ASN A 217 42.92 11.61 32.06
C ASN A 217 41.78 10.94 31.25
N THR A 218 41.56 9.68 31.61
CA THR A 218 40.78 8.59 31.02
C THR A 218 39.23 8.71 31.06
N ARG A 219 38.57 8.47 29.90
CA ARG A 219 37.22 7.84 29.63
C ARG A 219 35.93 8.40 30.29
N PRO A 220 34.71 7.95 29.89
CA PRO A 220 34.06 8.04 28.58
C PRO A 220 32.68 8.76 28.63
N LEU A 221 32.18 9.15 27.46
CA LEU A 221 30.86 9.70 27.13
C LEU A 221 29.69 9.32 28.08
N GLN A 222 29.27 10.29 28.90
CA GLN A 222 27.96 10.39 29.53
C GLN A 222 27.36 11.72 29.10
N CYS A 223 26.60 11.71 28.00
CA CYS A 223 25.77 12.84 27.61
C CYS A 223 24.45 12.31 27.09
N TYR A 224 23.35 12.95 27.48
CA TYR A 224 21.94 12.56 27.36
C TYR A 224 21.34 11.73 28.51
N GLN A 225 21.46 12.27 29.72
CA GLN A 225 20.39 12.20 30.72
C GLN A 225 20.37 13.56 31.42
N ASN A 226 19.45 14.43 30.99
CA ASN A 226 18.86 15.54 31.75
C ASN A 226 18.35 16.62 30.77
N MET A 227 17.16 16.39 30.25
CA MET A 227 16.22 17.46 29.93
C MET A 227 14.87 16.79 29.74
N PHE A 228 14.06 16.80 30.79
CA PHE A 228 12.59 16.90 30.81
C PHE A 228 12.12 16.45 32.20
N GLU A 229 12.61 17.15 33.23
CA GLU A 229 12.03 17.14 34.56
C GLU A 229 11.77 18.61 34.92
N MET A 230 10.65 19.14 34.40
CA MET A 230 9.98 20.34 34.90
C MET A 230 8.54 20.37 34.40
N VAL A 231 7.66 19.60 35.05
CA VAL A 231 6.28 20.03 35.37
C VAL A 231 5.91 19.34 36.68
N SER A 232 6.05 20.04 37.80
CA SER A 232 5.50 19.62 39.10
C SER A 232 4.01 20.02 39.16
N GLU A 233 3.23 19.03 39.58
CA GLU A 233 2.10 19.12 40.52
C GLU A 233 1.05 20.22 40.32
N ASN A 234 -0.14 19.79 39.87
CA ASN A 234 -1.35 20.12 40.58
C ASN A 234 -2.24 18.87 40.64
N ASP A 235 -2.28 18.28 41.83
CA ASP A 235 -3.09 17.12 42.20
C ASP A 235 -4.57 17.48 42.41
N ASN A 236 -5.42 16.47 42.17
CA ASN A 236 -6.82 16.30 42.61
C ASN A 236 -7.95 16.56 41.59
N GLU A 237 -8.00 15.75 40.52
CA GLU A 237 -9.31 15.39 39.94
C GLU A 237 -9.30 13.92 39.47
N PRO A 238 -10.20 13.05 39.96
CA PRO A 238 -10.27 11.67 39.48
C PRO A 238 -10.94 11.62 38.10
N PRO A 239 -10.52 10.68 37.22
CA PRO A 239 -11.06 10.59 35.87
C PRO A 239 -12.54 10.17 35.87
N PRO A 240 -13.35 10.63 34.89
CA PRO A 240 -14.76 10.32 34.82
C PRO A 240 -14.99 8.82 34.60
N LYS A 241 -15.90 8.26 35.40
CA LYS A 241 -16.45 6.91 35.20
C LYS A 241 -17.28 6.92 33.91
N TYR A 242 -16.82 6.21 32.89
CA TYR A 242 -17.63 5.91 31.72
C TYR A 242 -18.72 4.90 32.11
N MET A 243 -19.98 5.30 31.95
CA MET A 243 -21.12 4.40 31.76
C MET A 243 -21.31 4.14 30.26
#